data_AF-L1QF32-F1
#
_entry.id   AF-L1QF32-F1
#
_cell.length_a   1.000
_cell.length_b   1.000
_cell.length_c   1.000
_cell.angle_alpha   90.00
_cell.angle_beta   90.00
_cell.angle_gamma   90.00
#
_symmetry.space_group_name_H-M   'P 1'
#
loop_
_entity.id
_entity.type
_entity.pdbx_description
1 polymer ?
#
loop_
_entity_poly.entity_id
_entity_poly.type
_entity_poly.pdbx_seq_one_letter_code
_entity_poly.pdbx_strand_id
1 'polypeptide(L)'
;MLLTEIPQLNITINDLDINFKFNFKIIENLYYGLSDKIICKKLNIKYITPLQLLEGMENYNEGYFILLLHASADGRYSIDLIKSVINNTSIEDKQAIYFIIKSIIVQSLIYVEPKEDEDEKEVKSEQKKEIEGDKNYKEIFENWYNYYYTMSVDKLKMSIEEFYNATATQIKERVYRINVDKKNTYILAYAEVVKARGQVQESNKPLVEEVSNPWEFIKRI
;
A
#
# COMPACT_ATOMS: atom_id res chain seq x y z
N MET A 1 2.35 -13.31 -14.84
CA MET A 1 1.42 -13.95 -13.90
C MET A 1 1.04 -12.89 -12.88
N LEU A 2 -0.15 -12.29 -13.00
CA LEU A 2 -0.64 -11.26 -12.07
C LEU A 2 -0.87 -11.94 -10.73
N LEU A 3 -0.13 -11.54 -9.68
CA LEU A 3 -0.38 -11.97 -8.31
C LEU A 3 -1.69 -11.32 -7.83
N THR A 4 -2.81 -11.89 -8.24
CA THR A 4 -4.17 -11.55 -7.79
C THR A 4 -4.55 -12.21 -6.48
N GLU A 5 -3.62 -12.90 -5.80
CA GLU A 5 -3.89 -13.47 -4.50
C GLU A 5 -3.89 -12.36 -3.45
N ILE A 6 -5.07 -12.10 -2.90
CA ILE A 6 -5.23 -11.25 -1.72
C ILE A 6 -4.52 -11.99 -0.58
N PRO A 7 -3.42 -11.45 -0.01
CA PRO A 7 -2.76 -12.09 1.11
C PRO A 7 -3.73 -12.08 2.29
N GLN A 8 -4.33 -13.24 2.55
CA GLN A 8 -5.29 -13.49 3.60
C GLN A 8 -5.09 -14.89 4.16
N LEU A 9 -5.49 -15.10 5.40
CA LEU A 9 -5.39 -16.38 6.08
C LEU A 9 -6.58 -16.59 7.00
N ASN A 10 -7.21 -17.74 6.86
CA ASN A 10 -8.16 -18.21 7.87
C ASN A 10 -7.36 -18.89 8.98
N ILE A 11 -7.37 -18.27 10.15
CA ILE A 11 -6.73 -18.74 11.36
C ILE A 11 -7.79 -19.43 12.20
N THR A 12 -7.64 -20.74 12.37
CA THR A 12 -8.47 -21.53 13.29
C THR A 12 -7.62 -21.97 14.47
N ILE A 13 -7.92 -21.45 15.66
CA ILE A 13 -7.25 -21.85 16.92
C ILE A 13 -8.34 -22.24 17.91
N ASN A 14 -8.52 -23.54 18.14
CA ASN A 14 -9.63 -24.06 18.92
C ASN A 14 -10.96 -23.48 18.41
N ASP A 15 -11.69 -22.73 19.25
CA ASP A 15 -12.99 -22.13 18.93
C ASP A 15 -12.89 -20.74 18.28
N LEU A 16 -11.68 -20.25 17.99
CA LEU A 16 -11.47 -19.00 17.26
C LEU A 16 -11.38 -19.28 15.76
N ASP A 17 -12.23 -18.61 14.98
CA ASP A 17 -12.16 -18.57 13.51
C ASP A 17 -12.01 -17.13 13.03
N ILE A 18 -10.79 -16.77 12.63
CA ILE A 18 -10.40 -15.41 12.29
C ILE A 18 -9.88 -15.38 10.85
N ASN A 19 -10.58 -14.66 9.97
CA ASN A 19 -10.04 -14.31 8.66
C ASN A 19 -9.11 -13.09 8.80
N PHE A 20 -7.81 -13.35 8.77
CA PHE A 20 -6.77 -12.34 8.82
C PHE A 20 -6.47 -11.80 7.43
N LYS A 21 -6.74 -10.51 7.22
CA LYS A 21 -6.40 -9.78 5.97
C LYS A 21 -5.94 -8.37 6.33
N PHE A 22 -4.65 -8.07 6.21
CA PHE A 22 -4.07 -6.80 6.67
C PHE A 22 -4.45 -5.60 5.78
N ASN A 23 -5.70 -5.15 5.89
CA ASN A 23 -6.32 -4.04 5.19
C ASN A 23 -6.40 -2.78 6.06
N PHE A 24 -6.86 -1.66 5.50
CA PHE A 24 -6.96 -0.39 6.25
C PHE A 24 -7.89 -0.46 7.46
N LYS A 25 -8.90 -1.34 7.43
CA LYS A 25 -9.76 -1.58 8.60
C LYS A 25 -8.99 -2.21 9.76
N ILE A 26 -8.23 -3.27 9.50
CA ILE A 26 -7.42 -3.93 10.53
C ILE A 26 -6.31 -2.98 11.04
N ILE A 27 -5.71 -2.18 10.15
CA ILE A 27 -4.72 -1.17 10.53
C ILE A 27 -5.31 -0.10 11.45
N GLU A 28 -6.54 0.36 11.17
CA GLU A 28 -7.26 1.31 12.02
C GLU A 28 -7.59 0.71 13.39
N ASN A 29 -8.16 -0.50 13.42
CA ASN A 29 -8.43 -1.23 14.67
C ASN A 29 -7.16 -1.42 15.50
N LEU A 30 -6.05 -1.75 14.84
CA LEU A 30 -4.74 -1.91 15.47
C LEU A 30 -4.21 -0.57 16.01
N TYR A 31 -4.36 0.54 15.27
CA TYR A 31 -3.97 1.86 15.73
C TYR A 31 -4.71 2.25 17.02
N TYR A 32 -6.02 2.03 17.07
CA TYR A 32 -6.80 2.29 18.28
C TYR A 32 -6.38 1.39 19.44
N GLY A 33 -6.18 0.10 19.19
CA GLY A 33 -5.75 -0.85 20.22
C GLY A 33 -4.37 -0.54 20.80
N LEU A 34 -3.40 -0.16 19.97
CA LEU A 34 -2.06 0.23 20.40
C LEU A 34 -2.05 1.62 21.09
N SER A 35 -3.04 2.45 20.79
CA SER A 35 -3.24 3.77 21.39
C SER A 35 -4.12 3.76 22.65
N ASP A 36 -4.56 2.58 23.12
CA ASP A 36 -5.35 2.46 24.35
C ASP A 36 -4.45 1.97 25.49
N LYS A 37 -4.26 2.84 26.50
CA LYS A 37 -3.44 2.54 27.67
C LYS A 37 -3.95 1.35 28.48
N ILE A 38 -5.27 1.15 28.55
CA ILE A 38 -5.90 0.05 29.29
C ILE A 38 -5.62 -1.26 28.57
N ILE A 39 -5.83 -1.29 27.24
CA ILE A 39 -5.53 -2.46 26.40
C ILE A 39 -4.04 -2.80 26.46
N CYS A 40 -3.17 -1.80 26.25
CA CYS A 40 -1.72 -2.00 26.25
C CYS A 40 -1.22 -2.53 27.61
N LYS A 41 -1.73 -1.99 28.73
CA LYS A 41 -1.42 -2.49 30.07
C LYS A 41 -1.91 -3.93 30.27
N LYS A 42 -3.12 -4.25 29.82
CA LYS A 42 -3.73 -5.58 29.94
C LYS A 42 -2.95 -6.66 29.16
N LEU A 43 -2.36 -6.28 28.04
CA LEU A 43 -1.57 -7.15 27.17
C LEU A 43 -0.06 -7.08 27.43
N ASN A 44 0.38 -6.23 28.37
CA ASN A 44 1.79 -5.99 28.67
C ASN A 44 2.62 -5.59 27.43
N ILE A 45 2.07 -4.69 26.61
CA ILE A 45 2.70 -4.16 25.40
C ILE A 45 2.94 -2.65 25.48
N LYS A 46 3.83 -2.15 24.62
CA LYS A 46 4.17 -0.72 24.58
C LYS A 46 3.10 0.08 23.82
N TYR A 47 2.97 1.34 24.19
CA TYR A 47 2.19 2.33 23.43
C TYR A 47 3.00 2.76 22.22
N ILE A 48 2.65 2.26 21.03
CA ILE A 48 3.39 2.48 19.79
C ILE A 48 2.43 2.62 18.60
N THR A 49 2.90 3.09 17.46
CA THR A 49 2.09 3.09 16.23
C THR A 49 2.14 1.74 15.51
N PRO A 50 1.21 1.47 14.58
CA PRO A 50 1.28 0.28 13.74
C PRO A 50 2.63 0.14 13.01
N LEU A 51 3.21 1.23 12.48
CA LEU A 51 4.53 1.14 11.81
C LEU A 51 5.66 0.77 12.78
N GLN A 52 5.63 1.28 14.01
CA GLN A 52 6.59 0.88 15.04
C GLN A 52 6.44 -0.59 15.42
N LEU A 53 5.20 -1.11 15.47
CA LEU A 53 4.97 -2.53 15.69
C LEU A 53 5.66 -3.35 14.60
N LEU A 54 5.48 -2.96 13.33
CA LEU A 54 6.07 -3.66 12.19
C LEU A 54 7.60 -3.70 12.24
N GLU A 55 8.25 -2.60 12.63
CA GLU A 55 9.70 -2.56 12.84
C GLU A 55 10.15 -3.52 13.96
N GLY A 56 9.28 -3.79 14.95
CA GLY A 56 9.55 -4.66 16.09
C GLY A 56 9.08 -6.13 15.95
N MET A 57 8.45 -6.52 14.83
CA MET A 57 7.85 -7.85 14.65
C MET A 57 8.86 -8.99 14.41
N GLU A 58 10.17 -8.75 14.55
CA GLU A 58 11.18 -9.82 14.42
C GLU A 58 11.05 -10.90 15.50
N ASN A 59 10.71 -10.50 16.73
CA ASN A 59 10.58 -11.42 17.85
C ASN A 59 9.11 -11.66 18.20
N TYR A 60 8.79 -12.90 18.57
CA TYR A 60 7.47 -13.25 19.08
C TYR A 60 7.15 -12.46 20.35
N ASN A 61 5.96 -11.85 20.39
CA ASN A 61 5.40 -11.20 21.56
C ASN A 61 3.92 -11.57 21.67
N GLU A 62 3.57 -12.29 22.74
CA GLU A 62 2.21 -12.81 22.94
C GLU A 62 1.16 -11.68 23.01
N GLY A 63 1.49 -10.55 23.65
CA GLY A 63 0.58 -9.42 23.76
C GLY A 63 0.25 -8.79 22.41
N TYR A 64 1.27 -8.58 21.56
CA TYR A 64 1.04 -8.09 20.20
C TYR A 64 0.33 -9.11 19.31
N PHE A 65 0.63 -10.41 19.49
CA PHE A 65 -0.08 -11.48 18.78
C PHE A 65 -1.58 -11.48 19.12
N ILE A 66 -1.94 -11.41 20.41
CA ILE A 66 -3.33 -11.31 20.86
C ILE A 66 -4.00 -10.06 20.28
N LEU A 67 -3.31 -8.92 20.27
CA LEU A 67 -3.86 -7.68 19.72
C LEU A 67 -4.12 -7.78 18.21
N LEU A 68 -3.22 -8.40 17.45
CA LEU A 68 -3.38 -8.62 16.00
C LEU A 68 -4.61 -9.49 15.70
N LEU A 69 -4.79 -10.57 16.45
CA LEU A 69 -5.98 -11.42 16.35
C LEU A 69 -7.25 -10.65 16.71
N HIS A 70 -7.22 -9.85 17.78
CA HIS A 70 -8.37 -9.04 18.20
C HIS A 70 -8.74 -7.98 17.17
N ALA A 71 -7.77 -7.24 16.63
CA ALA A 71 -7.99 -6.24 15.59
C ALA A 71 -8.58 -6.86 14.31
N SER A 72 -8.22 -8.12 14.04
CA SER A 72 -8.68 -8.89 12.87
C SER A 72 -10.03 -9.58 13.09
N ALA A 73 -10.40 -9.84 14.34
CA ALA A 73 -11.70 -10.37 14.70
C ALA A 73 -12.83 -9.34 14.50
N ASP A 74 -12.50 -8.05 14.41
CA ASP A 74 -13.45 -6.96 14.15
C ASP A 74 -14.63 -6.96 15.14
N GLY A 75 -14.30 -7.06 16.44
CA GLY A 75 -15.28 -7.09 17.52
C GLY A 75 -15.97 -8.44 17.75
N ARG A 76 -15.74 -9.46 16.91
CA ARG A 76 -16.33 -10.80 17.12
C ARG A 76 -15.87 -11.49 18.39
N TYR A 77 -14.62 -11.29 18.79
CA TYR A 77 -14.03 -11.93 19.96
C TYR A 77 -13.41 -10.90 20.90
N SER A 78 -13.70 -11.02 22.20
CA SER A 78 -13.11 -10.16 23.22
C SER A 78 -11.63 -10.50 23.43
N ILE A 79 -10.87 -9.52 23.91
CA ILE A 79 -9.45 -9.73 24.24
C ILE A 79 -9.27 -10.86 25.27
N ASP A 80 -10.16 -10.96 26.27
CA ASP A 80 -10.08 -12.00 27.30
C ASP A 80 -10.32 -13.40 26.72
N LEU A 81 -11.29 -13.53 25.82
CA LEU A 81 -11.56 -14.79 25.14
C LEU A 81 -10.33 -15.22 24.32
N ILE A 82 -9.80 -14.32 23.48
CA ILE A 82 -8.62 -14.62 22.67
C ILE A 82 -7.44 -15.01 23.56
N LYS A 83 -7.17 -14.23 24.62
CA LYS A 83 -6.10 -14.53 25.57
C LYS A 83 -6.26 -15.91 26.21
N SER A 84 -7.48 -16.28 26.61
CA SER A 84 -7.75 -17.60 27.20
C SER A 84 -7.48 -18.74 26.23
N VAL A 85 -7.85 -18.58 24.96
CA VAL A 85 -7.61 -19.57 23.91
C VAL A 85 -6.12 -19.68 23.61
N ILE A 86 -5.42 -18.55 23.45
CA ILE A 86 -3.99 -18.50 23.19
C ILE A 86 -3.19 -19.11 24.35
N ASN A 87 -3.60 -18.94 25.61
CA ASN A 87 -2.93 -19.58 26.75
C ASN A 87 -2.95 -21.11 26.68
N ASN A 88 -3.95 -21.70 26.01
CA ASN A 88 -4.10 -23.15 25.84
C ASN A 88 -3.45 -23.67 24.55
N THR A 89 -2.79 -22.82 23.77
CA THR A 89 -2.07 -23.19 22.55
C THR A 89 -0.59 -23.44 22.85
N SER A 90 0.03 -24.39 22.16
CA SER A 90 1.48 -24.64 22.30
C SER A 90 2.31 -23.42 21.89
N ILE A 91 3.50 -23.25 22.45
CA ILE A 91 4.34 -22.09 22.09
C ILE A 91 4.80 -22.18 20.64
N GLU A 92 5.03 -23.39 20.14
CA GLU A 92 5.42 -23.68 18.76
C GLU A 92 4.33 -23.22 17.78
N ASP A 93 3.07 -23.56 18.06
CA ASP A 93 1.93 -23.15 17.21
C ASP A 93 1.73 -21.63 17.25
N LYS A 94 1.84 -21.01 18.43
CA LYS A 94 1.74 -19.53 18.55
C LYS A 94 2.79 -18.84 17.69
N GLN A 95 4.04 -19.30 17.74
CA GLN A 95 5.14 -18.73 16.97
C GLN A 95 4.96 -18.96 15.46
N ALA A 96 4.51 -20.15 15.05
CA ALA A 96 4.23 -20.45 13.66
C ALA A 96 3.12 -19.54 13.09
N ILE A 97 2.00 -19.39 13.81
CA ILE A 97 0.91 -18.52 13.39
C ILE A 97 1.36 -17.05 13.34
N TYR A 98 2.11 -16.59 14.34
CA TYR A 98 2.65 -15.23 14.35
C TYR A 98 3.57 -14.95 13.16
N PHE A 99 4.41 -15.92 12.79
CA PHE A 99 5.26 -15.82 11.60
C PHE A 99 4.45 -15.72 10.31
N ILE A 100 3.40 -16.54 10.15
CA ILE A 100 2.53 -16.49 8.96
C ILE A 100 1.79 -15.13 8.89
N ILE A 101 1.28 -14.64 10.03
CA ILE A 101 0.67 -13.30 10.12
C ILE A 101 1.67 -12.23 9.63
N LYS A 102 2.92 -12.29 10.12
CA LYS A 102 3.98 -11.36 9.69
C LYS A 102 4.17 -11.42 8.17
N SER A 103 4.23 -12.62 7.57
CA SER A 103 4.36 -12.76 6.11
C SER A 103 3.21 -12.10 5.35
N ILE A 104 1.96 -12.27 5.81
CA ILE A 104 0.78 -11.67 5.18
C ILE A 104 0.80 -10.15 5.29
N ILE A 105 1.19 -9.62 6.46
CA ILE A 105 1.37 -8.18 6.66
C ILE A 105 2.37 -7.62 5.64
N VAL A 106 3.53 -8.27 5.48
CA VAL A 106 4.56 -7.84 4.53
C VAL A 106 4.02 -7.84 3.09
N GLN A 107 3.34 -8.90 2.68
CA GLN A 107 2.72 -9.00 1.35
C GLN A 107 1.63 -7.94 1.13
N SER A 108 0.90 -7.56 2.19
CA SER A 108 -0.16 -6.54 2.14
C SER A 108 0.37 -5.11 2.02
N LEU A 109 1.65 -4.89 2.34
CA LEU A 109 2.30 -3.57 2.37
C LEU A 109 3.23 -3.33 1.18
N ILE A 110 3.91 -4.37 0.68
CA ILE A 110 4.91 -4.24 -0.37
C ILE A 110 4.30 -4.48 -1.73
N TYR A 111 4.39 -3.46 -2.59
CA TYR A 111 4.17 -3.57 -4.03
C TYR A 111 5.51 -3.40 -4.74
N VAL A 112 5.84 -4.34 -5.62
CA VAL A 112 7.01 -4.26 -6.52
C VAL A 112 6.47 -3.99 -7.92
N GLU A 113 6.84 -2.84 -8.48
CA GLU A 113 6.46 -2.50 -9.85
C GLU A 113 7.06 -3.52 -10.83
N PRO A 114 6.28 -3.97 -11.84
CA PRO A 114 6.83 -4.75 -12.93
C PRO A 114 7.95 -3.94 -13.60
N LYS A 115 9.12 -4.53 -13.78
CA LYS A 115 10.17 -3.92 -14.60
C LYS A 115 9.60 -3.75 -16.01
N GLU A 116 9.41 -2.50 -16.46
CA GLU A 116 9.34 -2.24 -17.90
C GLU A 116 10.72 -2.65 -18.47
N ASP A 117 10.79 -3.29 -19.64
CA ASP A 117 12.08 -3.61 -20.27
C ASP A 117 12.90 -2.32 -20.41
N GLU A 118 13.90 -2.14 -19.55
CA GLU A 118 14.72 -0.94 -19.45
C GLU A 118 15.83 -0.99 -20.52
N ASP A 119 15.55 -0.42 -21.69
CA ASP A 119 16.42 0.66 -22.15
C ASP A 119 15.81 1.95 -21.57
N GLU A 120 16.55 2.64 -20.72
CA GLU A 120 16.17 3.87 -19.98
C GLU A 120 15.42 3.68 -18.65
N LYS A 121 16.19 3.46 -17.57
CA LYS A 121 16.25 4.38 -16.42
C LYS A 121 17.33 3.95 -15.42
N GLU A 122 18.58 4.27 -15.75
CA GLU A 122 19.46 4.73 -14.70
C GLU A 122 18.91 6.05 -14.12
N VAL A 123 19.20 6.31 -12.85
CA VAL A 123 18.92 7.54 -12.07
C VAL A 123 17.46 7.60 -11.55
N LYS A 124 17.15 7.46 -10.26
CA LYS A 124 17.78 8.04 -9.07
C LYS A 124 17.57 7.14 -7.85
N SER A 125 18.65 6.55 -7.33
CA SER A 125 18.73 6.27 -5.90
C SER A 125 18.77 7.62 -5.17
N GLU A 126 17.60 8.17 -4.87
CA GLU A 126 17.52 9.22 -3.87
C GLU A 126 18.11 8.64 -2.59
N GLN A 127 19.27 9.21 -2.23
CA GLN A 127 19.96 8.96 -0.99
C GLN A 127 18.91 8.93 0.12
N LYS A 128 18.72 7.76 0.73
CA LYS A 128 18.08 7.66 2.04
C LYS A 128 18.92 8.52 2.97
N LYS A 129 18.54 9.78 3.15
CA LYS A 129 18.95 10.52 4.33
C LYS A 129 18.38 9.72 5.49
N GLU A 130 19.25 9.01 6.19
CA GLU A 130 18.97 8.59 7.55
C GLU A 130 18.61 9.88 8.30
N ILE A 131 17.32 10.06 8.56
CA ILE A 131 16.88 11.10 9.48
C ILE A 131 17.25 10.56 10.86
N GLU A 132 18.51 10.79 11.26
CA GLU A 132 18.96 10.68 12.64
C GLU A 132 18.30 11.80 13.43
N GLY A 133 17.13 11.48 13.97
CA GLY A 133 16.34 12.26 14.90
C GLY A 133 15.26 11.34 15.46
N ASP A 134 14.71 11.67 16.63
CA ASP A 134 13.57 10.95 17.17
C ASP A 134 12.45 10.95 16.11
N LYS A 135 12.28 9.82 15.42
CA LYS A 135 11.24 9.66 14.41
C LYS A 135 9.90 9.91 15.11
N ASN A 136 9.19 10.95 14.71
CA ASN A 136 7.81 11.16 15.14
C ASN A 136 6.92 10.12 14.44
N TYR A 137 6.93 8.89 14.94
CA TYR A 137 6.23 7.76 14.34
C TYR A 137 4.73 7.96 14.23
N LYS A 138 4.15 8.82 15.08
CA LYS A 138 2.73 9.21 15.00
C LYS A 138 2.47 9.98 13.72
N GLU A 139 3.22 11.06 13.50
CA GLU A 139 3.12 11.86 12.28
C GLU A 139 3.45 11.05 11.02
N ILE A 140 4.48 10.20 11.07
CA ILE A 140 4.85 9.32 9.96
C ILE A 140 3.69 8.37 9.61
N PHE A 141 3.07 7.76 10.63
CA PHE A 141 1.93 6.88 10.42
C PHE A 141 0.71 7.63 9.87
N GLU A 142 0.36 8.79 10.43
CA GLU A 142 -0.76 9.60 9.96
C GLU A 142 -0.56 10.07 8.52
N ASN A 143 0.64 10.52 8.16
CA ASN A 143 0.99 10.90 6.79
C ASN A 143 0.92 9.69 5.84
N TRP A 144 1.41 8.53 6.26
CA TRP A 144 1.33 7.30 5.48
C TRP A 144 -0.14 6.88 5.25
N TYR A 145 -0.97 6.91 6.29
CA TYR A 145 -2.39 6.56 6.21
C TYR A 145 -3.14 7.53 5.31
N ASN A 146 -2.95 8.84 5.51
CA ASN A 146 -3.58 9.91 4.73
C ASN A 146 -3.16 9.86 3.25
N TYR A 147 -1.91 9.50 2.96
CA TYR A 147 -1.45 9.29 1.59
C TYR A 147 -2.29 8.22 0.89
N TYR A 148 -2.47 7.04 1.50
CA TYR A 148 -3.27 5.97 0.89
C TYR A 148 -4.75 6.33 0.79
N TYR A 149 -5.31 6.98 1.81
CA TYR A 149 -6.69 7.45 1.78
C TYR A 149 -6.92 8.43 0.61
N THR A 150 -6.06 9.44 0.47
CA THR A 150 -6.13 10.43 -0.61
C THR A 150 -5.97 9.77 -1.97
N MET A 151 -5.02 8.85 -2.13
CA MET A 151 -4.82 8.11 -3.38
C MET A 151 -6.07 7.29 -3.76
N SER A 152 -6.70 6.62 -2.80
CA SER A 152 -7.93 5.86 -3.02
C SER A 152 -9.12 6.73 -3.41
N VAL A 153 -9.35 7.84 -2.69
CA VAL A 153 -10.50 8.71 -2.94
C VAL A 153 -10.30 9.54 -4.20
N ASP A 154 -9.15 10.20 -4.36
CA ASP A 154 -8.96 11.17 -5.44
C ASP A 154 -8.59 10.51 -6.76
N LYS A 155 -7.66 9.55 -6.75
CA LYS A 155 -7.18 8.91 -7.99
C LYS A 155 -7.99 7.69 -8.37
N LEU A 156 -8.35 6.85 -7.42
CA LEU A 156 -9.07 5.59 -7.69
C LEU A 156 -10.59 5.74 -7.63
N LYS A 157 -11.10 6.86 -7.10
CA LYS A 157 -12.55 7.11 -6.91
C LYS A 157 -13.23 6.01 -6.10
N MET A 158 -12.50 5.41 -5.15
CA MET A 158 -13.03 4.39 -4.25
C MET A 158 -13.95 5.01 -3.21
N SER A 159 -15.01 4.29 -2.85
CA SER A 159 -15.79 4.54 -1.65
C SER A 159 -14.98 4.29 -0.37
N ILE A 160 -15.46 4.82 0.75
CA ILE A 160 -14.85 4.62 2.07
C ILE A 160 -14.81 3.13 2.42
N GLU A 161 -15.88 2.38 2.15
CA GLU A 161 -15.94 0.94 2.41
C GLU A 161 -14.92 0.16 1.58
N GLU A 162 -14.75 0.52 0.31
CA GLU A 162 -13.73 -0.10 -0.55
C GLU A 162 -12.31 0.20 -0.05
N PHE A 163 -12.07 1.41 0.45
CA PHE A 163 -10.78 1.77 1.04
C PHE A 163 -10.45 0.91 2.26
N TYR A 164 -11.37 0.82 3.22
CA TYR A 164 -11.17 0.03 4.44
C TYR A 164 -10.95 -1.46 4.15
N ASN A 165 -11.55 -1.98 3.07
CA ASN A 165 -11.39 -3.37 2.64
C ASN A 165 -10.15 -3.63 1.76
N ALA A 166 -9.45 -2.59 1.32
CA ALA A 166 -8.26 -2.69 0.48
C ALA A 166 -6.97 -2.78 1.31
N THR A 167 -5.93 -3.38 0.72
CA THR A 167 -4.56 -3.34 1.23
C THR A 167 -3.75 -2.23 0.56
N ALA A 168 -2.64 -1.83 1.19
CA ALA A 168 -1.72 -0.85 0.61
C ALA A 168 -1.18 -1.31 -0.75
N THR A 169 -0.82 -2.60 -0.88
CA THR A 169 -0.39 -3.21 -2.13
C THR A 169 -1.47 -3.09 -3.22
N GLN A 170 -2.74 -3.37 -2.90
CA GLN A 170 -3.84 -3.27 -3.86
C GLN A 170 -4.06 -1.84 -4.36
N ILE A 171 -3.98 -0.85 -3.47
CA ILE A 171 -4.09 0.56 -3.85
C ILE A 171 -2.95 0.92 -4.81
N LYS A 172 -1.70 0.59 -4.46
CA LYS A 172 -0.53 0.86 -5.31
C LYS A 172 -0.63 0.21 -6.68
N GLU A 173 -1.04 -1.06 -6.74
CA GLU A 173 -1.20 -1.79 -8.00
C GLU A 173 -2.28 -1.15 -8.89
N ARG A 174 -3.43 -0.73 -8.32
CA ARG A 174 -4.49 -0.03 -9.06
C ARG A 174 -4.02 1.32 -9.59
N VAL A 175 -3.28 2.07 -8.78
CA VAL A 175 -2.69 3.36 -9.17
C VAL A 175 -1.71 3.17 -10.33
N TYR A 176 -0.85 2.17 -10.24
CA TYR A 176 0.11 1.83 -11.29
C TYR A 176 -0.61 1.54 -12.61
N ARG A 177 -1.64 0.66 -12.59
CA ARG A 177 -2.45 0.35 -13.77
C ARG A 177 -3.05 1.60 -14.42
N ILE A 178 -3.68 2.47 -13.64
CA ILE A 178 -4.25 3.72 -14.16
C ILE A 178 -3.19 4.62 -14.78
N ASN A 179 -1.99 4.69 -14.21
CA ASN A 179 -0.91 5.50 -14.76
C ASN A 179 -0.40 4.93 -16.09
N VAL A 180 -0.27 3.61 -16.20
CA VAL A 180 0.08 2.92 -17.45
C VAL A 180 -0.99 3.15 -18.51
N ASP A 181 -2.26 3.00 -18.17
CA ASP A 181 -3.38 3.21 -19.10
C ASP A 181 -3.44 4.66 -19.59
N LYS A 182 -3.21 5.63 -18.69
CA LYS A 182 -3.09 7.05 -19.06
C LYS A 182 -1.92 7.29 -20.01
N LYS A 183 -0.73 6.76 -19.71
CA LYS A 183 0.46 6.83 -20.58
C LYS A 183 0.13 6.30 -21.98
N ASN A 184 -0.47 5.12 -22.07
CA ASN A 184 -0.87 4.50 -23.34
C ASN A 184 -1.92 5.34 -24.08
N THR A 185 -2.90 5.89 -23.37
CA THR A 185 -3.93 6.76 -23.95
C THR A 185 -3.32 8.04 -24.54
N TYR A 186 -2.37 8.67 -23.85
CA TYR A 186 -1.66 9.85 -24.36
C TYR A 186 -0.83 9.52 -25.61
N ILE A 187 -0.15 8.37 -25.63
CA ILE A 187 0.62 7.90 -26.80
C ILE A 187 -0.31 7.70 -28.01
N LEU A 188 -1.45 7.04 -27.80
CA LEU A 188 -2.45 6.82 -28.86
C LEU A 188 -3.02 8.14 -29.38
N ALA A 189 -3.42 9.05 -28.49
CA ALA A 189 -3.93 10.36 -28.87
C ALA A 189 -2.89 11.18 -29.65
N TYR A 190 -1.62 11.15 -29.23
CA TYR A 190 -0.53 11.80 -29.96
C TYR A 190 -0.35 11.19 -31.36
N ALA A 191 -0.33 9.86 -31.48
CA ALA A 191 -0.22 9.17 -32.76
C ALA A 191 -1.36 9.52 -33.72
N GLU A 192 -2.59 9.64 -33.21
CA GLU A 192 -3.75 10.09 -33.98
C GLU A 192 -3.61 11.54 -34.48
N VAL A 193 -3.16 12.46 -33.62
CA VAL A 193 -2.91 13.86 -34.01
C VAL A 193 -1.83 13.95 -35.10
N VAL A 194 -0.74 13.19 -34.97
CA VAL A 194 0.33 13.14 -35.98
C VAL A 194 -0.18 12.57 -37.29
N LYS A 195 -0.96 11.47 -37.25
CA LYS A 195 -1.57 10.85 -38.43
C LYS A 195 -2.52 11.82 -39.14
N ALA A 196 -3.36 12.53 -38.39
CA ALA A 196 -4.28 13.53 -38.94
C ALA A 196 -3.51 14.68 -39.61
N ARG A 197 -2.41 15.16 -39.00
CA ARG A 197 -1.55 16.19 -39.61
C ARG A 197 -0.85 15.72 -40.88
N GLY A 198 -0.41 14.45 -40.93
CA GLY A 198 0.18 13.85 -42.13
C GLY A 198 -0.82 13.72 -43.28
N GLN A 199 -2.08 13.38 -43.01
CA GLN A 199 -3.14 13.28 -44.03
C GLN A 199 -3.59 14.65 -44.57
N VAL A 200 -3.50 15.72 -43.78
CA VAL A 200 -3.80 17.09 -44.25
C VAL A 200 -2.74 17.60 -45.24
N GLN A 201 -1.50 17.13 -45.18
CA GLN A 201 -0.45 17.51 -46.14
C GLN A 201 -0.62 16.89 -47.55
N GLU A 202 -1.41 15.82 -47.71
CA GLU A 202 -1.68 15.25 -49.04
C GLU A 202 -2.81 15.97 -49.80
N SER A 203 -3.68 16.72 -49.12
CA SER A 203 -4.88 17.32 -49.73
C SER A 203 -4.86 18.84 -49.90
N ASN A 204 -3.85 19.53 -49.40
CA ASN A 204 -3.54 20.91 -49.79
C ASN A 204 -2.07 21.16 -49.51
N LYS A 205 -1.26 21.36 -50.55
CA LYS A 205 0.05 22.00 -50.40
C LYS A 205 -0.17 23.51 -50.32
N PRO A 206 -0.04 24.18 -49.16
CA PRO A 206 0.31 25.59 -49.19
C PRO A 206 1.77 25.68 -49.64
N LEU A 207 2.10 26.68 -50.45
CA LEU A 207 3.48 27.05 -50.74
C LEU A 207 4.21 27.29 -49.41
N VAL A 208 5.13 26.39 -49.06
CA VAL A 208 6.00 26.52 -47.90
C VAL A 208 7.17 27.40 -48.32
N GLU A 209 7.28 28.60 -47.74
CA GLU A 209 8.58 29.28 -47.65
C GLU A 209 9.48 28.44 -46.75
N GLU A 210 10.62 28.01 -47.27
CA GLU A 210 11.64 27.29 -46.51
C GLU A 210 12.19 28.20 -45.39
N VAL A 211 11.77 27.96 -44.16
CA VAL A 211 12.47 28.49 -42.99
C VAL A 211 13.60 27.53 -42.66
N SER A 212 14.82 27.90 -43.05
CA SER A 212 16.04 27.07 -42.96
C SER A 212 16.59 26.90 -41.54
N ASN A 213 15.91 27.41 -40.51
CA ASN A 213 16.42 27.35 -39.14
C ASN A 213 15.30 27.20 -38.08
N PRO A 214 15.20 26.04 -37.38
CA PRO A 214 14.20 25.80 -36.33
C PRO A 214 14.26 26.77 -35.15
N TRP A 215 15.37 27.49 -34.97
CA TRP A 215 15.58 28.41 -33.84
C TRP A 215 14.91 29.78 -34.01
N GLU A 216 14.47 30.17 -35.21
CA GLU A 216 13.77 31.45 -35.40
C GLU A 216 12.34 31.46 -34.84
N PHE A 217 11.69 30.30 -34.76
CA PHE A 217 10.32 30.20 -34.25
C PHE A 217 10.23 30.53 -32.74
N ILE A 218 11.27 30.18 -31.98
CA ILE A 218 11.31 30.38 -30.51
C ILE A 218 11.46 31.86 -30.12
N LYS A 219 11.93 32.73 -31.02
CA LYS A 219 12.10 34.17 -30.74
C LYS A 219 10.84 35.02 -31.00
N ARG A 220 9.74 34.41 -31.46
CA ARG A 220 8.47 35.11 -31.77
C ARG A 220 7.37 34.90 -30.73
N ILE A 221 7.64 34.13 -29.67
CA ILE A 221 6.80 34.02 -28.46
C ILE A 221 7.44 34.90 -27.38
#